data_AF-A0A838RJL6-F1
#
_entry.id   AF-A0A838RJL6-F1
#
_cell.length_a   1.000
_cell.length_b   1.000
_cell.length_c   1.000
_cell.angle_alpha   90.00
_cell.angle_beta   90.00
_cell.angle_gamma   90.00
#
_symmetry.space_group_name_H-M   'P 1'
#
loop_
_entity.id
_entity.type
_entity.pdbx_description
1 polymer ?
#
loop_
_entity_poly.entity_id
_entity_poly.type
_entity_poly.pdbx_seq_one_letter_code
_entity_poly.pdbx_strand_id
1 'polypeptide(L)'
;MTTLYVGSHFEYQITPTAQTPTRYYYLGSQRIALRVGSAAPEWLIGDHLGSASVTLSSNGTMKAELRYCEASLWDKPWGQTRYES
;
A
#
# COMPACT_ATOMS: atom_id res chain seq x y z
N MET A 1 -5.70 3.42 -21.13
CA MET A 1 -5.95 2.79 -19.82
C MET A 1 -6.77 3.78 -19.02
N THR A 2 -7.87 3.33 -18.43
CA THR A 2 -8.73 4.19 -17.61
C THR A 2 -8.78 3.59 -16.21
N THR A 3 -8.53 4.42 -15.22
CA THR A 3 -8.61 4.03 -13.82
C THR A 3 -9.81 4.73 -13.19
N LEU A 4 -10.71 3.95 -12.59
CA LEU A 4 -11.86 4.45 -11.85
C LEU A 4 -11.66 4.23 -10.35
N TYR A 5 -11.82 5.28 -9.56
CA TYR A 5 -11.82 5.20 -8.10
C TYR A 5 -13.24 5.16 -7.57
N VAL A 6 -13.55 4.14 -6.77
CA VAL A 6 -14.84 3.98 -6.10
C VAL A 6 -14.63 4.19 -4.60
N GLY A 7 -14.67 5.47 -4.21
CA GLY A 7 -14.33 5.91 -2.86
C GLY A 7 -12.92 5.46 -2.44
N SER A 8 -12.68 5.37 -1.13
CA SER A 8 -11.39 4.91 -0.59
C SER A 8 -11.23 3.39 -0.56
N HIS A 9 -12.23 2.63 -1.03
CA HIS A 9 -12.32 1.18 -0.86
C HIS A 9 -11.90 0.39 -2.10
N PHE A 10 -12.08 0.93 -3.30
CA PHE A 10 -11.83 0.20 -4.55
C PHE A 10 -11.28 1.08 -5.66
N GLU A 11 -10.44 0.48 -6.49
CA GLU A 11 -10.01 1.01 -7.79
C GLU A 11 -10.28 -0.05 -8.87
N TYR A 12 -10.73 0.37 -10.06
CA TYR A 12 -10.82 -0.48 -11.24
C TYR A 12 -9.86 0.02 -12.31
N GLN A 13 -8.93 -0.83 -12.71
CA GLN A 13 -8.08 -0.61 -13.87
C GLN A 13 -8.69 -1.29 -15.09
N ILE A 14 -9.01 -0.50 -16.10
CA ILE A 14 -9.65 -0.97 -17.32
C ILE A 14 -8.68 -0.77 -18.50
N THR A 15 -8.40 -1.87 -19.17
CA THR A 15 -7.72 -1.90 -20.47
C THR A 15 -8.69 -2.47 -21.51
N PRO A 16 -8.42 -2.33 -22.82
CA PRO A 16 -9.30 -2.88 -23.86
C PRO A 16 -9.53 -4.40 -23.75
N THR A 17 -8.65 -5.12 -23.06
CA THR A 17 -8.64 -6.58 -22.99
C THR A 17 -8.84 -7.13 -21.57
N ALA A 18 -8.80 -6.29 -20.52
CA ALA A 18 -8.90 -6.75 -19.15
C ALA A 18 -9.47 -5.68 -18.20
N GLN A 19 -10.04 -6.17 -17.10
CA GLN A 19 -10.44 -5.36 -15.95
C GLN A 19 -9.79 -5.94 -14.70
N THR A 20 -9.04 -5.12 -13.98
CA THR A 20 -8.33 -5.54 -12.77
C THR A 20 -8.76 -4.66 -11.60
N PRO A 21 -9.58 -5.18 -10.67
CA PRO A 21 -9.98 -4.45 -9.47
C PRO A 21 -8.91 -4.52 -8.39
N THR A 22 -8.61 -3.39 -7.75
CA THR A 22 -7.86 -3.33 -6.49
C THR A 22 -8.84 -3.04 -5.36
N ARG A 23 -8.79 -3.85 -4.29
CA ARG A 23 -9.65 -3.71 -3.10
C ARG A 23 -8.80 -3.33 -1.90
N TYR A 24 -9.27 -2.37 -1.10
CA TYR A 24 -8.59 -1.89 0.09
C TYR A 24 -9.38 -2.24 1.35
N TYR A 25 -8.72 -2.87 2.32
CA TYR A 25 -9.31 -3.26 3.60
C TYR A 25 -8.86 -2.33 4.71
N TYR A 26 -9.80 -1.91 5.55
CA TYR A 26 -9.57 -0.94 6.62
C TYR A 26 -9.99 -1.49 7.98
N LEU A 27 -9.26 -1.09 9.02
CA LEU A 27 -9.71 -1.14 10.40
C LEU A 27 -9.81 0.31 10.90
N GLY A 28 -11.04 0.78 11.14
CA GLY A 28 -11.30 2.19 11.36
C GLY A 28 -10.85 3.02 10.14
N SER A 29 -10.00 4.01 10.36
CA SER A 29 -9.46 4.88 9.31
C SER A 29 -8.14 4.38 8.70
N GLN A 30 -7.57 3.29 9.21
CA GLN A 30 -6.27 2.77 8.77
C GLN A 30 -6.43 1.65 7.75
N ARG A 31 -5.72 1.74 6.62
CA ARG A 31 -5.64 0.66 5.63
C ARG A 31 -4.71 -0.43 6.14
N ILE A 32 -5.21 -1.66 6.21
CA ILE A 32 -4.49 -2.81 6.77
C ILE A 32 -4.17 -3.90 5.75
N ALA A 33 -4.80 -3.88 4.57
CA ALA A 33 -4.49 -4.79 3.49
C ALA A 33 -4.99 -4.27 2.14
N LEU A 34 -4.45 -4.83 1.06
CA LEU A 34 -4.96 -4.64 -0.29
C LEU A 34 -4.98 -5.96 -1.07
N ARG A 35 -5.84 -6.05 -2.09
CA ARG A 35 -5.91 -7.21 -3.00
C ARG A 35 -6.14 -6.78 -4.43
N VAL A 36 -5.25 -7.19 -5.33
CA VAL A 36 -5.34 -6.91 -6.77
C VAL A 36 -5.91 -8.11 -7.51
N GLY A 37 -6.96 -7.89 -8.30
CA GLY A 37 -7.64 -8.92 -9.09
C GLY A 37 -8.17 -10.08 -8.24
N SER A 38 -7.74 -11.29 -8.61
CA SER A 38 -7.98 -12.55 -7.92
C SER A 38 -6.79 -13.03 -7.09
N ALA A 39 -5.72 -12.24 -6.98
CA ALA A 39 -4.54 -12.59 -6.19
C ALA A 39 -4.86 -12.66 -4.69
N ALA A 40 -3.95 -13.24 -3.91
CA ALA A 40 -4.05 -13.24 -2.45
C ALA A 40 -3.85 -11.80 -1.90
N PRO A 41 -4.46 -11.46 -0.75
CA PRO A 41 -4.27 -10.15 -0.14
C PRO A 41 -2.85 -9.98 0.40
N GLU A 42 -2.38 -8.74 0.40
CA GLU A 42 -1.15 -8.30 1.04
C GLU A 42 -1.47 -7.45 2.26
N TRP A 43 -0.79 -7.71 3.38
CA TRP A 43 -1.05 -7.04 4.65
C TRP A 43 -0.09 -5.87 4.85
N LEU A 44 -0.61 -4.74 5.32
CA LEU A 44 0.16 -3.54 5.61
C LEU A 44 0.31 -3.42 7.13
N ILE A 45 1.54 -3.54 7.61
CA ILE A 45 1.88 -3.38 9.02
C ILE A 45 2.62 -2.06 9.18
N GLY A 46 1.98 -1.08 9.81
CA GLY A 46 2.59 0.22 10.12
C GLY A 46 3.10 0.27 11.55
N ASP A 47 4.22 0.96 11.78
CA ASP A 47 4.58 1.42 13.11
C ASP A 47 3.83 2.71 13.50
N HIS A 48 3.68 2.91 14.82
CA HIS A 48 2.84 3.98 15.38
C HIS A 48 3.43 5.39 15.17
N LEU A 49 4.68 5.48 14.69
CA LEU A 49 5.36 6.74 14.38
C LEU A 49 5.30 7.09 12.87
N GLY A 50 4.54 6.32 12.08
CA GLY A 50 4.31 6.61 10.65
C GLY A 50 5.54 6.43 9.78
N SER A 51 6.55 5.71 10.28
CA SER A 51 7.92 5.69 9.75
C SER A 51 8.37 4.31 9.24
N ALA A 52 7.63 3.24 9.50
CA ALA A 52 7.87 1.95 8.85
C ALA A 52 6.55 1.31 8.41
N SER A 53 6.43 0.95 7.13
CA SER A 53 5.38 0.08 6.62
C SER A 53 5.99 -1.20 6.04
N VAL A 54 5.66 -2.34 6.63
CA VAL A 54 6.00 -3.66 6.10
C VAL A 54 4.79 -4.21 5.36
N THR A 55 5.00 -4.66 4.12
CA THR A 55 4.01 -5.42 3.37
C THR A 55 4.28 -6.91 3.54
N LEU A 56 3.33 -7.64 4.10
CA LEU A 56 3.38 -9.10 4.22
C LEU A 56 2.55 -9.76 3.11
N SER A 57 2.99 -10.93 2.68
CA SER A 57 2.20 -11.84 1.86
C SER A 57 1.00 -12.37 2.65
N SER A 58 0.05 -12.99 1.96
CA SER A 58 -1.09 -13.65 2.63
C SER A 58 -0.68 -14.70 3.66
N ASN A 59 0.55 -15.23 3.57
CA ASN A 59 1.11 -16.24 4.47
C ASN A 59 1.96 -15.61 5.60
N GLY A 60 1.94 -14.28 5.74
CA GLY A 60 2.69 -13.56 6.77
C GLY A 60 4.19 -13.41 6.48
N THR A 61 4.64 -13.74 5.27
CA THR A 61 6.04 -13.56 4.86
C THR A 61 6.26 -12.13 4.39
N MET A 62 7.34 -11.49 4.81
CA MET A 62 7.73 -10.16 4.35
C MET A 62 7.91 -10.14 2.82
N LYS A 63 7.19 -9.24 2.14
CA LYS A 63 7.33 -8.98 0.70
C LYS A 63 8.13 -7.72 0.41
N ALA A 64 7.95 -6.68 1.22
CA ALA A 64 8.63 -5.41 1.08
C ALA A 64 8.59 -4.65 2.41
N GLU A 65 9.57 -3.77 2.63
CA GLU A 65 9.57 -2.83 3.74
C GLU A 65 9.92 -1.44 3.23
N LEU A 66 9.10 -0.47 3.61
CA LEU A 66 9.36 0.95 3.39
C LEU A 66 9.63 1.61 4.74
N ARG A 67 10.86 2.10 4.94
CA ARG A 67 11.21 2.96 6.08
C ARG A 67 11.20 4.43 5.64
N TYR A 68 10.26 5.21 6.16
CA TYR A 68 10.23 6.66 6.06
C TYR A 68 11.07 7.28 7.18
N CYS A 69 11.96 8.21 6.85
CA CYS A 69 12.72 8.93 7.85
C CYS A 69 11.85 10.04 8.45
N GLU A 70 11.71 10.06 9.77
CA GLU A 70 11.24 11.24 10.48
C GLU A 70 12.16 12.45 10.16
N ALA A 71 11.53 13.57 9.82
CA ALA A 71 12.15 14.73 9.21
C ALA A 71 13.02 15.52 10.20
N SER A 72 14.24 15.03 10.48
CA SER A 72 15.23 15.78 11.28
C SER A 72 16.61 15.82 10.63
N LEU A 73 16.65 16.01 9.32
CA LEU A 73 17.82 16.54 8.60
C LEU A 73 17.26 17.52 7.57
N TRP A 74 17.64 18.79 7.71
CA TRP A 74 16.97 20.01 7.23
C TRP A 74 16.69 20.16 5.71
N ASP A 75 16.84 19.11 4.89
CA ASP A 75 16.69 19.17 3.42
C ASP A 75 15.90 18.00 2.80
N LYS A 76 15.08 17.26 3.56
CA LYS A 76 14.25 16.18 2.99
C LYS A 76 12.75 16.52 3.01
N PRO A 77 12.08 16.64 1.86
CA PRO A 77 10.62 16.73 1.80
C PRO A 77 9.99 15.46 2.41
N TRP A 78 8.96 15.67 3.23
CA TRP A 78 8.16 14.61 3.85
C TRP A 78 7.71 13.57 2.81
N GLY A 79 7.95 12.28 3.06
CA GLY A 79 7.46 11.18 2.22
C GLY A 79 8.45 10.54 1.24
N GLN A 80 9.76 10.73 1.38
CA GLN A 80 10.74 9.97 0.60
C GLN A 80 11.10 8.61 1.24
N THR A 81 11.02 7.55 0.44
CA THR A 81 11.51 6.19 0.74
C THR A 81 13.04 6.22 0.78
N ARG A 82 13.67 5.82 1.89
CA ARG A 82 15.13 5.86 2.00
C ARG A 82 15.81 4.60 1.43
N TYR A 83 15.17 3.44 1.48
CA TYR A 83 15.70 2.18 0.95
C TYR A 83 14.55 1.28 0.48
N GLU A 84 14.74 0.64 -0.68
CA GLU A 84 13.96 -0.51 -1.15
C GLU A 84 14.89 -1.72 -1.09
N SER A 85 14.44 -2.83 -0.51
CA SER A 85 15.15 -4.12 -0.50
C SER A 85 14.19 -5.23 -0.88
#